data_AF-A0A0A6X6H2-F1
#
_entry.id   AF-A0A0A6X6H2-F1
#
_cell.length_a   1.000
_cell.length_b   1.000
_cell.length_c   1.000
_cell.angle_alpha   90.00
_cell.angle_beta   90.00
_cell.angle_gamma   90.00
#
_symmetry.space_group_name_H-M   'P 1'
#
loop_
_entity.id
_entity.type
_entity.pdbx_description
1 polymer ?
#
loop_
_entity_poly.entity_id
_entity_poly.type
_entity_poly.pdbx_seq_one_letter_code
_entity_poly.pdbx_strand_id
1 'polypeptide(L)'
;MRTSLRRPDWLDELHGLLAIGLALTGIAGAVTTARILLGRPFDVEVSSKGFLRSDALLNVPPGVSINSELRLQVEQPTGAQRGWELLTTLPNLLLLLLVLFLLWRLVGRARHGDPFTGNIVSRFRALGLLSVIGGPTVWVLESVGGFALSLTLRPIETYALLDFAIPGTWLLWGFGMFAIGEIVRRGQSLRAELDGVV
;
A
#
# COMPACT_ATOMS: atom_id res chain seq x y z
N MET A 1 -2.81 -32.85 -38.75
CA MET A 1 -2.90 -31.44 -38.32
C MET A 1 -2.90 -31.38 -36.80
N ARG A 2 -1.76 -31.07 -36.17
CA ARG A 2 -1.70 -30.82 -34.72
C ARG A 2 -1.94 -29.33 -34.51
N THR A 3 -3.08 -28.97 -33.96
CA THR A 3 -3.37 -27.63 -33.45
C THR A 3 -2.39 -27.34 -32.32
N SER A 4 -1.35 -26.54 -32.62
CA SER A 4 -0.48 -25.99 -31.58
C SER A 4 -1.34 -25.06 -30.72
N LEU A 5 -1.70 -25.52 -29.52
CA LEU A 5 -2.28 -24.66 -28.50
C LEU A 5 -1.27 -23.54 -28.24
N ARG A 6 -1.58 -22.33 -28.72
CA ARG A 6 -0.85 -21.11 -28.39
C ARG A 6 -0.85 -21.02 -26.87
N ARG A 7 0.29 -21.30 -26.23
CA ARG A 7 0.41 -21.08 -24.79
C ARG A 7 0.23 -19.58 -24.56
N PRO A 8 -0.72 -19.14 -23.73
CA PRO A 8 -0.88 -17.73 -23.42
C PRO A 8 0.44 -17.20 -22.86
N ASP A 9 0.89 -16.06 -23.38
CA ASP A 9 2.09 -15.38 -22.90
C ASP A 9 1.74 -14.69 -21.59
N TRP A 10 1.80 -15.45 -20.50
CA TRP A 10 1.44 -15.01 -19.15
C TRP A 10 2.15 -13.72 -18.73
N LEU A 11 3.38 -13.49 -19.21
CA LEU A 11 4.12 -12.27 -18.93
C LEU A 11 3.50 -11.03 -19.59
N ASP A 12 2.92 -11.20 -20.79
CA ASP A 12 2.21 -10.11 -21.46
C ASP A 12 0.91 -9.76 -20.72
N GLU A 13 0.15 -10.78 -20.33
CA GLU A 13 -1.06 -10.60 -19.52
C GLU A 13 -0.74 -9.91 -18.18
N LEU A 14 0.28 -10.37 -17.46
CA LEU A 14 0.72 -9.77 -16.21
C LEU A 14 1.18 -8.32 -16.40
N HIS A 15 1.93 -8.04 -17.47
CA HIS A 15 2.38 -6.68 -17.79
C HIS A 15 1.19 -5.74 -18.09
N GLY A 16 0.19 -6.22 -18.82
CA GLY A 16 -1.05 -5.50 -19.08
C GLY A 16 -1.86 -5.26 -17.81
N LEU A 17 -2.00 -6.27 -16.94
CA LEU A 17 -2.67 -6.13 -15.64
C LEU A 17 -1.97 -5.12 -14.73
N LEU A 18 -0.64 -5.11 -14.69
CA LEU A 18 0.14 -4.13 -13.93
C LEU A 18 -0.06 -2.70 -14.47
N ALA A 19 -0.15 -2.54 -15.79
CA ALA A 19 -0.43 -1.23 -16.40
C ALA A 19 -1.83 -0.72 -16.03
N ILE A 20 -2.83 -1.60 -16.06
CA ILE A 20 -4.21 -1.28 -15.62
C ILE A 20 -4.22 -0.92 -14.14
N GLY A 21 -3.57 -1.72 -13.28
CA GLY A 21 -3.45 -1.43 -11.86
C GLY A 21 -2.82 -0.07 -11.60
N LEU A 22 -1.70 0.23 -12.26
CA LEU A 22 -1.03 1.53 -12.15
C LEU A 22 -1.94 2.69 -12.57
N ALA A 23 -2.67 2.55 -13.68
CA ALA A 23 -3.59 3.58 -14.18
C ALA A 23 -4.76 3.80 -13.20
N LEU A 24 -5.38 2.72 -12.73
CA LEU A 24 -6.49 2.80 -11.78
C LEU A 24 -6.06 3.41 -10.45
N THR A 25 -4.92 3.00 -9.89
CA THR A 25 -4.36 3.60 -8.68
C THR A 25 -4.04 5.07 -8.89
N GLY A 26 -3.50 5.45 -10.05
CA GLY A 26 -3.19 6.84 -10.38
C GLY A 26 -4.45 7.72 -10.46
N ILE A 27 -5.49 7.24 -11.14
CA ILE A 27 -6.79 7.90 -11.23
C ILE A 27 -7.42 8.03 -9.85
N ALA A 28 -7.47 6.94 -9.07
CA ALA A 28 -8.02 6.96 -7.72
C ALA A 28 -7.28 7.97 -6.83
N GLY A 29 -5.94 7.98 -6.87
CA GLY A 29 -5.14 8.93 -6.11
C GLY A 29 -5.35 10.38 -6.52
N ALA A 30 -5.48 10.66 -7.82
CA ALA A 30 -5.79 12.00 -8.32
C ALA A 30 -7.18 12.47 -7.89
N VAL A 31 -8.19 11.60 -7.99
CA VAL A 31 -9.57 11.89 -7.54
C VAL A 31 -9.60 12.16 -6.04
N THR A 32 -8.95 11.31 -5.24
CA THR A 32 -8.89 11.48 -3.78
C THR A 32 -8.19 12.79 -3.40
N THR A 33 -7.03 13.09 -4.00
CA THR A 33 -6.29 14.34 -3.76
C THR A 33 -7.14 15.56 -4.14
N ALA A 34 -7.80 15.53 -5.31
CA ALA A 34 -8.69 16.61 -5.74
C ALA A 34 -9.85 16.82 -4.76
N ARG A 35 -10.48 15.74 -4.27
CA ARG A 35 -11.57 15.83 -3.28
C ARG A 35 -11.12 16.52 -1.99
N ILE A 36 -9.92 16.17 -1.49
CA ILE A 36 -9.36 16.76 -0.27
C ILE A 36 -9.08 18.25 -0.50
N LEU A 37 -8.43 18.61 -1.62
CA LEU A 37 -8.10 20.01 -1.93
C LEU A 37 -9.35 20.88 -2.12
N LEU A 38 -10.39 20.35 -2.76
CA LEU A 38 -11.69 21.00 -2.95
C LEU A 38 -12.50 21.13 -1.65
N GLY A 39 -12.00 20.59 -0.52
CA GLY A 39 -12.66 20.69 0.78
C GLY A 39 -13.94 19.88 0.87
N ARG A 40 -14.02 18.75 0.14
CA ARG A 40 -15.15 17.82 0.31
C ARG A 40 -15.13 17.24 1.73
N PRO A 41 -16.31 16.89 2.28
CA PRO A 41 -16.36 16.21 3.56
C PRO A 41 -15.57 14.91 3.54
N PHE A 42 -14.89 14.62 4.64
CA PHE A 42 -14.20 13.37 4.88
C PHE A 42 -14.54 12.84 6.27
N ASP A 43 -14.40 11.53 6.42
CA ASP A 43 -14.70 10.83 7.66
C ASP A 43 -13.40 10.60 8.41
N VAL A 44 -13.36 11.04 9.67
CA VAL A 44 -12.26 10.74 10.59
C VAL A 44 -12.73 9.63 11.52
N GLU A 45 -11.98 8.54 11.52
CA GLU A 45 -12.21 7.44 12.46
C GLU A 45 -11.55 7.78 13.80
N VAL A 46 -12.34 7.75 14.85
CA VAL A 46 -11.92 8.12 16.21
C VAL A 46 -12.35 7.02 17.16
N SER A 47 -11.51 6.64 18.11
CA SER A 47 -11.90 5.65 19.12
C SER A 47 -13.08 6.14 19.95
N SER A 48 -14.11 5.31 20.07
CA SER A 48 -15.33 5.63 20.82
C SER A 48 -15.14 5.61 22.34
N LYS A 49 -13.99 5.10 22.84
CA LYS A 49 -13.69 4.92 24.27
C LYS A 49 -13.73 6.20 25.13
N GLY A 50 -13.73 7.40 24.54
CA GLY A 50 -14.11 8.62 25.27
C GLY A 50 -15.06 9.57 24.55
N PHE A 51 -15.65 9.14 23.41
CA PHE A 51 -16.80 9.83 22.83
C PHE A 51 -18.13 9.37 23.42
N LEU A 52 -18.24 8.07 23.70
CA LEU A 52 -19.45 7.49 24.30
C LEU A 52 -19.25 7.42 25.81
N ARG A 53 -19.81 8.40 26.48
CA ARG A 53 -20.06 8.35 27.92
C ARG A 53 -20.97 7.14 28.18
N SER A 54 -20.58 6.22 29.07
CA SER A 54 -21.30 4.95 29.32
C SER A 54 -22.78 5.16 29.69
N ASP A 55 -23.08 6.34 30.23
CA ASP A 55 -24.39 6.88 30.60
C ASP A 55 -25.25 7.34 29.40
N ALA A 56 -24.66 7.59 28.22
CA ALA A 56 -25.39 7.93 27.00
C ALA A 56 -25.95 6.70 26.26
N LEU A 57 -25.55 5.49 26.67
CA LEU A 57 -25.97 4.23 26.08
C LEU A 57 -27.23 3.68 26.76
N LEU A 58 -28.34 4.41 26.66
CA LEU A 58 -29.64 3.93 27.13
C LEU A 58 -30.13 2.77 26.24
N ASN A 59 -30.46 1.63 26.85
CA ASN A 59 -31.05 0.43 26.23
C ASN A 59 -30.14 -0.44 25.33
N VAL A 60 -28.85 -0.59 25.65
CA VAL A 60 -28.02 -1.62 24.99
C VAL A 60 -28.37 -3.01 25.56
N PRO A 61 -28.82 -3.99 24.74
CA PRO A 61 -29.14 -5.33 25.22
C PRO A 61 -27.91 -6.03 25.84
N PRO A 62 -28.09 -6.88 26.86
CA PRO A 62 -26.98 -7.65 27.43
C PRO A 62 -26.31 -8.52 26.36
N GLY A 63 -24.98 -8.44 26.28
CA GLY A 63 -24.17 -9.15 25.28
C GLY A 63 -23.81 -8.34 24.04
N VAL A 64 -24.32 -7.11 23.89
CA VAL A 64 -23.92 -6.19 22.81
C VAL A 64 -22.72 -5.35 23.27
N SER A 65 -21.61 -5.45 22.54
CA SER A 65 -20.48 -4.52 22.67
C SER A 65 -20.53 -3.53 21.50
N ILE A 66 -20.35 -2.25 21.79
CA ILE A 66 -20.22 -1.25 20.74
C ILE A 66 -18.80 -1.33 20.22
N ASN A 67 -18.67 -1.60 18.92
CA ASN A 67 -17.36 -1.63 18.28
C ASN A 67 -16.71 -0.26 18.45
N SER A 68 -15.43 -0.22 18.80
CA SER A 68 -14.80 0.96 19.40
C SER A 68 -14.47 2.09 18.41
N GLU A 69 -15.15 2.15 17.28
CA GLU A 69 -14.88 3.03 16.14
C GLU A 69 -16.07 3.97 15.92
N LEU A 70 -15.84 5.27 16.13
CA LEU A 70 -16.79 6.33 15.81
C LEU A 70 -16.27 7.07 14.57
N ARG A 71 -17.10 7.17 13.53
CA ARG A 71 -16.78 7.97 12.35
C ARG A 71 -17.38 9.35 12.50
N LEU A 72 -16.52 10.37 12.55
CA LEU A 72 -16.92 11.77 12.57
C LEU A 72 -16.75 12.36 11.19
N GLN A 73 -17.81 12.92 10.64
CA GLN A 73 -17.76 13.59 9.35
C GLN A 73 -17.41 15.07 9.54
N VAL A 74 -16.34 15.52 8.91
CA VAL A 74 -15.95 16.94 8.92
C VAL A 74 -16.54 17.61 7.69
N GLU A 75 -17.65 18.34 7.83
CA GLU A 75 -18.36 18.95 6.69
C GLU A 75 -17.60 20.10 6.04
N GLN A 76 -16.90 20.91 6.83
CA GLN A 76 -16.20 22.12 6.36
C GLN A 76 -14.73 22.10 6.81
N PRO A 77 -13.86 21.35 6.11
CA PRO A 77 -12.49 21.17 6.54
C PRO A 77 -11.66 22.43 6.34
N THR A 78 -10.95 22.82 7.39
CA THR A 78 -9.97 23.90 7.37
C THR A 78 -8.76 23.54 6.50
N GLY A 79 -7.98 24.53 6.07
CA GLY A 79 -6.77 24.28 5.25
C GLY A 79 -5.74 23.37 5.94
N ALA A 80 -5.58 23.51 7.27
CA ALA A 80 -4.71 22.64 8.06
C ALA A 80 -5.22 21.20 8.11
N GLN A 81 -6.53 21.00 8.32
CA GLN A 81 -7.14 19.66 8.29
C GLN A 81 -6.97 18.97 6.94
N ARG A 82 -7.11 19.71 5.83
CA ARG A 82 -6.82 19.17 4.49
C ARG A 82 -5.36 18.75 4.34
N GLY A 83 -4.43 19.52 4.90
CA GLY A 83 -3.00 19.18 4.88
C GLY A 83 -2.70 17.88 5.62
N TRP A 84 -3.30 17.69 6.80
CA TRP A 84 -3.16 16.45 7.55
C TRP A 84 -3.84 15.27 6.87
N GLU A 85 -5.00 15.48 6.25
CA GLU A 85 -5.70 14.46 5.47
C GLU A 85 -4.92 14.04 4.21
N LEU A 86 -4.18 14.97 3.59
CA LEU A 86 -3.24 14.60 2.54
C LEU A 86 -2.09 13.76 3.10
N LEU A 87 -1.60 14.07 4.30
CA LEU A 87 -0.53 13.30 4.93
C LEU A 87 -0.97 11.87 5.32
N THR A 88 -2.24 11.65 5.64
CA THR A 88 -2.80 10.32 5.94
C THR A 88 -3.07 9.47 4.70
N THR A 89 -3.11 10.07 3.51
CA THR A 89 -3.59 9.36 2.31
C THR A 89 -2.54 9.29 1.20
N LEU A 90 -1.82 10.39 0.97
CA LEU A 90 -0.96 10.57 -0.18
C LEU A 90 0.34 9.74 -0.11
N PRO A 91 1.01 9.58 1.05
CA PRO A 91 2.24 8.78 1.12
C PRO A 91 2.05 7.32 0.69
N ASN A 92 0.97 6.66 1.12
CA ASN A 92 0.70 5.27 0.73
C ASN A 92 0.33 5.15 -0.74
N LEU A 93 -0.47 6.08 -1.28
CA LEU A 93 -0.75 6.11 -2.72
C LEU A 93 0.53 6.26 -3.55
N LEU A 94 1.45 7.14 -3.16
CA LEU A 94 2.73 7.31 -3.83
C LEU A 94 3.61 6.06 -3.75
N LEU A 95 3.68 5.42 -2.57
CA LEU A 95 4.43 4.19 -2.39
C LEU A 95 3.85 3.07 -3.27
N LEU A 96 2.54 2.89 -3.27
CA LEU A 96 1.86 1.90 -4.09
C LEU A 96 2.09 2.13 -5.59
N LEU A 97 1.94 3.38 -6.06
CA LEU A 97 2.24 3.75 -7.44
C LEU A 97 3.68 3.44 -7.82
N LEU A 98 4.64 3.76 -6.95
CA LEU A 98 6.05 3.51 -7.19
C LEU A 98 6.34 2.01 -7.26
N VAL A 99 5.78 1.20 -6.36
CA VAL A 99 5.93 -0.26 -6.37
C VAL A 99 5.32 -0.86 -7.65
N LEU A 100 4.09 -0.48 -8.00
CA LEU A 100 3.42 -0.93 -9.23
C LEU A 100 4.21 -0.54 -10.48
N PHE A 101 4.70 0.69 -10.55
CA PHE A 101 5.51 1.17 -11.68
C PHE A 101 6.82 0.39 -11.82
N LEU A 102 7.52 0.14 -10.70
CA LEU A 102 8.76 -0.63 -10.70
C LEU A 102 8.52 -2.09 -11.08
N LEU A 103 7.42 -2.70 -10.63
CA LEU A 103 7.00 -4.04 -11.04
C LEU A 103 6.65 -4.09 -12.53
N TRP A 104 5.85 -3.15 -13.02
CA TRP A 104 5.49 -3.01 -14.43
C TRP A 104 6.75 -2.93 -15.30
N ARG A 105 7.68 -2.05 -14.93
CA ARG A 105 8.98 -1.90 -15.62
C ARG A 105 9.83 -3.17 -15.51
N LEU A 106 9.79 -3.89 -14.40
CA LEU A 106 10.53 -5.14 -14.21
C LEU A 106 10.01 -6.23 -15.15
N VAL A 107 8.70 -6.46 -15.19
CA VAL A 107 8.05 -7.46 -16.05
C VAL A 107 8.23 -7.10 -17.52
N GLY A 108 8.05 -5.83 -17.89
CA GLY A 108 8.26 -5.38 -19.26
C GLY A 108 9.68 -5.63 -19.77
N ARG A 109 10.70 -5.49 -18.89
CA ARG A 109 12.08 -5.83 -19.26
C ARG A 109 12.34 -7.34 -19.30
N ALA A 110 11.73 -8.12 -18.40
CA ALA A 110 11.83 -9.58 -18.42
C ALA A 110 11.17 -10.20 -19.67
N ARG A 111 10.17 -9.55 -20.25
CA ARG A 111 9.51 -9.99 -21.50
C ARG A 111 10.42 -9.90 -22.73
N HIS A 112 11.27 -8.88 -22.80
CA HIS A 112 12.10 -8.58 -23.98
C HIS A 112 13.54 -9.10 -23.87
N GLY A 113 13.91 -9.74 -22.76
CA GLY A 113 15.29 -10.17 -22.51
C GLY A 113 15.36 -11.40 -21.60
N ASP A 114 16.58 -11.77 -21.22
CA ASP A 114 16.78 -12.92 -20.34
C ASP A 114 16.32 -12.60 -18.90
N PRO A 115 15.38 -13.38 -18.33
CA PRO A 115 14.91 -13.19 -16.96
C PRO A 115 16.00 -13.46 -15.90
N PHE A 116 17.07 -14.17 -16.27
CA PHE A 116 18.18 -14.52 -15.40
C PHE A 116 19.36 -13.56 -15.59
N THR A 117 19.11 -12.25 -15.49
CA THR A 117 20.18 -11.24 -15.48
C THR A 117 20.42 -10.68 -14.08
N GLY A 118 21.67 -10.37 -13.75
CA GLY A 118 22.02 -9.72 -12.47
C GLY A 118 21.26 -8.39 -12.25
N ASN A 119 20.88 -7.72 -13.36
CA ASN A 119 20.03 -6.53 -13.36
C ASN A 119 18.60 -6.76 -12.84
N ILE A 120 18.05 -7.98 -12.97
CA ILE A 120 16.72 -8.32 -12.44
C ILE A 120 16.82 -8.58 -10.94
N VAL A 121 17.87 -9.26 -10.49
CA VAL A 121 18.15 -9.51 -9.06
C VAL A 121 18.28 -8.19 -8.30
N SER A 122 19.06 -7.23 -8.82
CA SER A 122 19.24 -5.93 -8.17
C SER A 122 17.93 -5.14 -8.05
N ARG A 123 17.00 -5.30 -8.99
CA ARG A 123 15.68 -4.66 -8.94
C ARG A 123 14.71 -5.31 -7.97
N PHE A 124 14.70 -6.64 -7.88
CA PHE A 124 13.96 -7.33 -6.81
C PHE A 124 14.46 -6.91 -5.44
N ARG A 125 15.79 -6.76 -5.28
CA ARG A 125 16.38 -6.21 -4.05
C ARG A 125 15.96 -4.76 -3.79
N ALA A 126 15.91 -3.91 -4.82
CA ALA A 126 15.45 -2.53 -4.68
C ALA A 126 13.96 -2.46 -4.28
N LEU A 127 13.10 -3.29 -4.90
CA LEU A 127 11.69 -3.42 -4.53
C LEU A 127 11.52 -3.92 -3.09
N GLY A 128 12.29 -4.94 -2.69
CA GLY A 128 12.29 -5.45 -1.32
C GLY A 128 12.67 -4.37 -0.31
N LEU A 129 13.76 -3.63 -0.59
CA LEU A 129 14.22 -2.54 0.28
C LEU A 129 13.21 -1.40 0.36
N LEU A 130 12.63 -1.02 -0.78
CA LEU A 130 11.58 -0.01 -0.86
C LEU A 130 10.37 -0.40 -0.02
N SER A 131 9.91 -1.65 -0.07
CA SER A 131 8.76 -2.10 0.73
C SER A 131 9.10 -2.19 2.23
N VAL A 132 10.27 -2.72 2.58
CA VAL A 132 10.69 -2.88 3.98
C VAL A 132 10.88 -1.53 4.69
N ILE A 133 11.41 -0.52 3.99
CA ILE A 133 11.64 0.81 4.57
C ILE A 133 10.42 1.72 4.34
N GLY A 134 9.92 1.74 3.11
CA GLY A 134 8.83 2.62 2.69
C GLY A 134 7.52 2.32 3.41
N GLY A 135 7.16 1.05 3.60
CA GLY A 135 5.93 0.67 4.30
C GLY A 135 5.85 1.22 5.73
N PRO A 136 6.82 0.91 6.61
CA PRO A 136 6.89 1.50 7.95
C PRO A 136 6.99 3.03 7.94
N THR A 137 7.74 3.62 7.01
CA THR A 137 7.85 5.09 6.90
C THR A 137 6.50 5.74 6.60
N VAL A 138 5.77 5.21 5.62
CA VAL A 138 4.42 5.65 5.27
C VAL A 138 3.48 5.48 6.46
N TRP A 139 3.50 4.32 7.12
CA TRP A 139 2.67 4.07 8.29
C TRP A 139 2.92 5.09 9.43
N VAL A 140 4.18 5.47 9.68
CA VAL A 140 4.50 6.53 10.65
C VAL A 140 3.91 7.88 10.20
N LEU A 141 4.06 8.25 8.93
CA LEU A 141 3.52 9.51 8.40
C LEU A 141 1.98 9.56 8.51
N GLU A 142 1.31 8.46 8.16
CA GLU A 142 -0.14 8.35 8.27
C GLU A 142 -0.60 8.41 9.73
N SER A 143 0.11 7.73 10.62
CA SER A 143 -0.17 7.78 12.06
C SER A 143 -0.05 9.20 12.59
N VAL A 144 1.02 9.92 12.24
CA VAL A 144 1.22 11.33 12.62
C VAL A 144 0.10 12.22 12.07
N GLY A 145 -0.30 12.04 10.81
CA GLY A 145 -1.41 12.77 10.20
C GLY A 145 -2.74 12.51 10.92
N GLY A 146 -3.04 11.24 11.23
CA GLY A 146 -4.24 10.85 11.97
C GLY A 146 -4.27 11.40 13.39
N PHE A 147 -3.14 11.35 14.09
CA PHE A 147 -2.98 11.98 15.40
C PHE A 147 -3.23 13.48 15.32
N ALA A 148 -2.60 14.18 14.38
CA ALA A 148 -2.76 15.62 14.20
C ALA A 148 -4.22 15.99 13.86
N LEU A 149 -4.89 15.23 12.98
CA LEU A 149 -6.32 15.40 12.70
C LEU A 149 -7.18 15.23 13.95
N SER A 150 -6.94 14.19 14.74
CA SER A 150 -7.71 13.92 15.96
C SER A 150 -7.64 15.06 16.97
N LEU A 151 -6.46 15.70 17.12
CA LEU A 151 -6.26 16.85 17.99
C LEU A 151 -7.04 18.09 17.53
N THR A 152 -7.34 18.22 16.23
CA THR A 152 -8.18 19.33 15.72
C THR A 152 -9.66 19.17 16.07
N LEU A 153 -10.12 17.94 16.35
CA LEU A 153 -11.52 17.65 16.65
C LEU A 153 -11.80 17.69 18.16
N ARG A 154 -10.84 17.25 18.99
CA ARG A 154 -10.87 17.41 20.45
C ARG A 154 -9.45 17.56 21.01
N PRO A 155 -9.11 18.69 21.68
CA PRO A 155 -7.76 18.90 22.22
C PRO A 155 -7.39 18.01 23.42
N ILE A 156 -8.37 17.37 24.07
CA ILE A 156 -8.20 16.82 25.44
C ILE A 156 -7.95 15.30 25.44
N GLU A 157 -8.34 14.56 24.39
CA GLU A 157 -8.15 13.11 24.36
C GLU A 157 -7.77 12.62 22.95
N THR A 158 -6.72 11.79 22.87
CA THR A 158 -6.11 11.33 21.62
C THR A 158 -6.53 9.90 21.31
N TYR A 159 -6.97 9.62 20.08
CA TYR A 159 -7.65 8.36 19.76
C TYR A 159 -7.33 7.77 18.38
N ALA A 160 -6.15 8.02 17.82
CA ALA A 160 -5.76 7.31 16.60
C ALA A 160 -5.49 5.84 16.95
N LEU A 161 -6.21 4.93 16.30
CA LEU A 161 -5.95 3.50 16.38
C LEU A 161 -4.68 3.20 15.59
N LEU A 162 -3.70 2.59 16.24
CA LEU A 162 -2.49 2.12 15.56
C LEU A 162 -2.74 0.72 15.02
N ASP A 163 -2.92 0.60 13.71
CA ASP A 163 -2.98 -0.69 13.03
C ASP A 163 -1.57 -1.15 12.63
N PHE A 164 -1.03 -2.12 13.37
CA PHE A 164 0.28 -2.71 13.10
C PHE A 164 0.25 -3.79 12.00
N ALA A 165 -0.93 -4.21 11.51
CA ALA A 165 -1.05 -5.17 10.42
C ALA A 165 -0.56 -4.59 9.09
N ILE A 166 -0.75 -3.28 8.89
CA ILE A 166 -0.34 -2.54 7.69
C ILE A 166 1.18 -2.62 7.48
N PRO A 167 2.05 -2.19 8.41
CA PRO A 167 3.50 -2.30 8.23
C PRO A 167 3.94 -3.77 8.14
N GLY A 168 3.28 -4.68 8.88
CA GLY A 168 3.55 -6.12 8.79
C GLY A 168 3.37 -6.69 7.37
N THR A 169 2.30 -6.27 6.68
CA THR A 169 2.02 -6.66 5.29
C THR A 169 3.13 -6.17 4.35
N TRP A 170 3.55 -4.91 4.47
CA TRP A 170 4.64 -4.36 3.65
C TRP A 170 5.99 -5.06 3.88
N LEU A 171 6.30 -5.40 5.13
CA LEU A 171 7.49 -6.19 5.47
C LEU A 171 7.45 -7.56 4.80
N LEU A 172 6.32 -8.28 4.90
CA LEU A 172 6.15 -9.58 4.28
C LEU A 172 6.36 -9.53 2.75
N TRP A 173 5.74 -8.55 2.09
CA TRP A 173 5.95 -8.30 0.65
C TRP A 173 7.41 -8.02 0.32
N GLY A 174 8.08 -7.18 1.12
CA GLY A 174 9.48 -6.84 0.92
C GLY A 174 10.42 -8.05 1.05
N PHE A 175 10.21 -8.89 2.07
CA PHE A 175 10.95 -10.14 2.22
C PHE A 175 10.65 -11.14 1.09
N GLY A 176 9.41 -11.20 0.62
CA GLY A 176 9.04 -12.00 -0.55
C GLY A 176 9.85 -11.59 -1.80
N MET A 177 10.01 -10.27 -2.03
CA MET A 177 10.82 -9.77 -3.15
C MET A 177 12.30 -10.11 -2.99
N PHE A 178 12.86 -10.03 -1.78
CA PHE A 178 14.23 -10.49 -1.53
C PHE A 178 14.41 -11.98 -1.81
N ALA A 179 13.47 -12.82 -1.36
CA ALA A 179 13.50 -14.25 -1.59
C ALA A 179 13.46 -14.60 -3.09
N ILE A 180 12.59 -13.94 -3.86
CA ILE A 180 12.52 -14.11 -5.31
C ILE A 180 13.84 -13.68 -5.97
N GLY A 181 14.41 -12.53 -5.58
CA GLY A 181 15.70 -12.08 -6.09
C GLY A 181 16.83 -13.08 -5.83
N GLU A 182 16.85 -13.71 -4.66
CA GLU A 182 17.83 -14.75 -4.30
C GLU A 182 17.65 -16.04 -5.12
N ILE A 183 16.41 -16.46 -5.35
CA ILE A 183 16.10 -17.62 -6.21
C ILE A 183 16.61 -17.37 -7.63
N VAL A 184 16.36 -16.18 -8.19
CA VAL A 184 16.85 -15.80 -9.53
C VAL A 184 18.38 -15.80 -9.57
N ARG A 185 19.04 -15.29 -8.51
CA ARG A 185 20.51 -15.31 -8.40
C ARG A 185 21.08 -16.73 -8.39
N ARG A 186 20.46 -17.65 -7.65
CA ARG A 186 20.88 -19.07 -7.64
C ARG A 186 20.66 -19.74 -9.00
N GLY A 187 19.55 -19.44 -9.67
CA GLY A 187 19.28 -19.92 -11.03
C GLY A 187 20.34 -19.46 -12.04
N GLN A 188 20.88 -18.25 -11.89
CA GLN A 188 22.00 -17.75 -12.71
C GLN A 188 23.28 -18.58 -12.52
N SER A 189 23.63 -18.90 -11.27
CA SER A 189 24.80 -19.73 -10.97
C SER A 189 24.67 -21.12 -11.58
N LEU A 190 23.51 -21.77 -11.41
CA LEU A 190 23.27 -23.10 -11.97
C LEU A 190 23.34 -23.12 -13.50
N ARG A 191 22.86 -22.06 -14.17
CA ARG A 191 22.98 -21.94 -15.61
C ARG A 191 24.43 -21.78 -16.06
N ALA A 192 25.21 -20.95 -15.37
CA ALA A 192 26.63 -20.77 -15.67
C ALA A 192 27.44 -22.07 -15.47
N GLU A 193 27.08 -22.89 -14.47
CA GLU A 193 27.69 -24.21 -14.26
C GLU A 193 27.36 -25.17 -15.40
N LEU A 194 26.10 -25.20 -15.87
CA LEU A 194 25.67 -26.06 -16.98
C LEU A 194 26.34 -25.67 -18.30
N ASP A 195 26.46 -24.37 -18.57
CA ASP A 195 27.14 -23.85 -19.76
C ASP A 195 28.64 -24.18 -19.79
N GLY A 196 29.24 -24.55 -18.65
CA GLY A 196 30.65 -24.97 -18.56
C GLY A 196 30.90 -26.47 -18.74
N VAL A 197 29.85 -27.31 -18.76
CA VAL A 197 29.96 -28.78 -18.88
C VAL A 197 29.77 -29.27 -20.33
N VAL A 198 29.07 -28.49 -21.16
CA VAL A 198 28.79 -28.79 -22.58
C VAL A 198 29.86 -28.21 -23.48
#